data_AF-A0A3S3N9T5-F1
#
_entry.id   AF-A0A3S3N9T5-F1
#
_cell.length_a   1.000
_cell.length_b   1.000
_cell.length_c   1.000
_cell.angle_alpha   90.00
_cell.angle_beta   90.00
_cell.angle_gamma   90.00
#
_symmetry.space_group_name_H-M   'P 1'
#
loop_
_entity.id
_entity.type
_entity.pdbx_description
1 polymer ?
#
loop_
_entity_poly.entity_id
_entity_poly.type
_entity_poly.pdbx_seq_one_letter_code
_entity_poly.pdbx_strand_id
1 'polypeptide(L)'
;MPSIGVFTRAFAAITGTEFGSIMKLQRVLRDAGLLTTGARGVNAPDMVPLDAARMLIAVLVTDKPSLAPLAVSEFGRLPAGDRIMSEVPTPEGAVFSGLTDSMSLEETLAGVIEGTAAAPLEHHKLLSRNLKLSCNPTDLTADLSWCDGRSRFSAGGPWMMLLMDPEANAQRLDEIAAEQEDARIRARVFAGYGSRIKTVREVDGDLLMEVADLFRRAERGETRMAG
;
A
#
# COMPACT_ATOMS: atom_id res chain seq x y z
N MET A 1 -6.17 -14.45 11.51
CA MET A 1 -5.97 -13.01 11.28
C MET A 1 -5.67 -12.31 12.60
N PRO A 2 -4.79 -11.28 12.65
CA PRO A 2 -4.40 -10.64 13.90
C PRO A 2 -5.47 -9.64 14.36
N SER A 3 -5.76 -9.62 15.66
CA SER A 3 -6.63 -8.57 16.22
C SER A 3 -6.04 -7.18 15.98
N ILE A 4 -6.90 -6.18 15.82
CA ILE A 4 -6.47 -4.79 15.55
C ILE A 4 -5.48 -4.24 16.58
N GLY A 5 -5.63 -4.59 17.86
CA GLY A 5 -4.72 -4.13 18.92
C GLY A 5 -3.33 -4.74 18.83
N VAL A 6 -3.24 -6.04 18.55
CA VAL A 6 -1.95 -6.73 18.36
C VAL A 6 -1.27 -6.25 17.09
N PHE A 7 -2.03 -6.15 15.99
CA PHE A 7 -1.52 -5.61 14.73
C PHE A 7 -0.94 -4.21 14.92
N THR A 8 -1.70 -3.28 15.53
CA THR A 8 -1.28 -1.88 15.71
C THR A 8 0.04 -1.78 16.50
N ARG A 9 0.21 -2.61 17.53
CA ARG A 9 1.45 -2.62 18.34
C ARG A 9 2.64 -3.15 17.56
N ALA A 10 2.46 -4.28 16.88
CA ALA A 10 3.53 -4.88 16.09
C ALA A 10 3.89 -3.99 14.89
N PHE A 11 2.90 -3.45 14.20
CA PHE A 11 3.09 -2.52 13.08
C PHE A 11 3.88 -1.28 13.49
N ALA A 12 3.62 -0.71 14.67
CA ALA A 12 4.40 0.42 15.19
C ALA A 12 5.88 0.06 15.41
N ALA A 13 6.16 -1.15 15.91
CA ALA A 13 7.53 -1.63 16.07
C ALA A 13 8.23 -1.82 14.71
N ILE A 14 7.52 -2.45 13.75
CA ILE A 14 8.01 -2.73 12.39
C ILE A 14 8.34 -1.42 11.65
N THR A 15 7.45 -0.43 11.70
CA THR A 15 7.67 0.86 11.02
C THR A 15 8.55 1.83 11.78
N GLY A 16 9.09 1.45 12.95
CA GLY A 16 9.87 2.33 13.83
C GLY A 16 9.11 3.58 14.27
N THR A 17 7.77 3.57 14.21
CA THR A 17 6.93 4.74 14.51
C THR A 17 6.37 4.62 15.93
N GLU A 18 6.24 5.74 16.63
CA GLU A 18 5.67 5.75 17.98
C GLU A 18 4.27 5.10 18.00
N PHE A 19 4.04 4.18 18.95
CA PHE A 19 2.76 3.48 19.09
C PHE A 19 1.56 4.43 19.22
N GLY A 20 1.71 5.54 19.97
CA GLY A 20 0.66 6.55 20.11
C GLY A 20 0.30 7.22 18.78
N SER A 21 1.28 7.39 17.88
CA SER A 21 1.09 7.95 16.55
C SER A 21 0.38 6.96 15.62
N ILE A 22 0.79 5.69 15.62
CA ILE A 22 0.11 4.62 14.86
C ILE A 22 -1.32 4.40 15.37
N MET A 23 -1.56 4.46 16.68
CA MET A 23 -2.91 4.39 17.25
C MET A 23 -3.81 5.53 16.76
N LYS A 24 -3.29 6.77 16.70
CA LYS A 24 -4.06 7.91 16.17
C LYS A 24 -4.38 7.70 14.69
N LEU A 25 -3.40 7.27 13.90
CA LEU A 25 -3.56 6.97 12.49
C LEU A 25 -4.62 5.87 12.26
N GLN A 26 -4.50 4.75 12.96
CA GLN A 26 -5.44 3.63 12.93
C GLN A 26 -6.86 4.07 13.32
N ARG A 27 -7.01 4.89 14.36
CA ARG A 27 -8.31 5.45 14.74
C ARG A 27 -8.91 6.31 13.63
N VAL A 28 -8.15 7.25 13.07
CA VAL A 28 -8.65 8.17 12.05
C VAL A 28 -9.04 7.42 10.77
N LEU A 29 -8.26 6.43 10.33
CA LEU A 29 -8.62 5.59 9.18
C LEU A 29 -9.87 4.76 9.43
N ARG A 30 -10.00 4.18 10.63
CA ARG A 30 -11.20 3.42 11.02
C ARG A 30 -12.44 4.32 11.06
N ASP A 31 -12.33 5.50 11.66
CA ASP A 31 -13.43 6.46 11.77
C ASP A 31 -13.85 6.98 10.36
N ALA A 32 -12.95 6.95 9.38
CA ALA A 32 -13.22 7.22 7.97
C ALA A 32 -13.77 6.02 7.17
N GLY A 33 -13.99 4.86 7.80
CA GLY A 33 -14.49 3.65 7.14
C GLY A 33 -13.46 2.96 6.23
N LEU A 34 -12.17 3.30 6.37
CA LEU A 34 -11.09 2.75 5.54
C LEU A 34 -10.45 1.50 6.15
N LEU A 35 -10.74 1.16 7.40
CA LEU A 35 -10.32 -0.09 8.02
C LEU A 35 -11.53 -0.93 8.39
N THR A 36 -11.35 -2.24 8.43
CA THR A 36 -12.38 -3.18 8.90
C THR A 36 -12.88 -2.77 10.29
N THR A 37 -14.20 -2.69 10.43
CA THR A 37 -14.88 -2.35 11.69
C THR A 37 -15.66 -3.54 12.23
N GLY A 38 -15.83 -3.58 13.56
CA GLY A 38 -16.50 -4.65 14.28
C GLY A 38 -16.77 -4.26 15.73
N ALA A 39 -17.28 -5.19 16.55
CA ALA A 39 -17.58 -4.93 17.95
C ALA A 39 -16.31 -4.54 18.75
N ARG A 40 -16.46 -3.84 19.88
CA ARG A 40 -15.32 -3.47 20.73
C ARG A 40 -14.97 -4.61 21.71
N GLY A 41 -13.71 -4.64 22.16
CA GLY A 41 -13.25 -5.59 23.19
C GLY A 41 -12.88 -6.96 22.62
N VAL A 42 -13.29 -8.04 23.29
CA VAL A 42 -12.99 -9.44 22.89
C VAL A 42 -13.50 -9.77 21.48
N ASN A 43 -14.47 -9.01 20.97
CA ASN A 43 -15.06 -9.15 19.63
C ASN A 43 -14.53 -8.12 18.63
N ALA A 44 -13.33 -7.54 18.87
CA ALA A 44 -12.67 -6.66 17.92
C ALA A 44 -12.52 -7.35 16.55
N PRO A 45 -12.75 -6.64 15.44
CA PRO A 45 -12.54 -7.21 14.12
C PRO A 45 -11.06 -7.58 13.97
N ASP A 46 -10.84 -8.71 13.32
CA ASP A 46 -9.51 -9.06 12.86
C ASP A 46 -9.14 -8.18 11.67
N MET A 47 -7.87 -7.78 11.62
CA MET A 47 -7.34 -7.02 10.48
C MET A 47 -7.24 -7.94 9.26
N VAL A 48 -7.55 -7.41 8.08
CA VAL A 48 -7.31 -8.07 6.80
C VAL A 48 -6.08 -7.46 6.08
N PRO A 49 -5.48 -8.14 5.09
CA PRO A 49 -4.33 -7.60 4.35
C PRO A 49 -4.57 -6.19 3.75
N LEU A 50 -5.80 -5.91 3.31
CA LEU A 50 -6.19 -4.58 2.82
C LEU A 50 -6.08 -3.49 3.89
N ASP A 51 -6.37 -3.80 5.15
CA ASP A 51 -6.20 -2.85 6.26
C ASP A 51 -4.72 -2.52 6.47
N ALA A 52 -3.84 -3.53 6.38
CA ALA A 52 -2.39 -3.32 6.49
C ALA A 52 -1.84 -2.52 5.31
N ALA A 53 -2.30 -2.79 4.08
CA ALA A 53 -1.93 -2.02 2.90
C ALA A 53 -2.28 -0.53 3.07
N ARG A 54 -3.49 -0.23 3.54
CA ARG A 54 -3.93 1.14 3.81
C ARG A 54 -3.13 1.82 4.93
N MET A 55 -2.78 1.09 5.99
CA MET A 55 -1.91 1.61 7.04
C MET A 55 -0.48 1.89 6.54
N LEU A 56 0.08 1.04 5.69
CA LEU A 56 1.38 1.27 5.04
C LEU A 56 1.36 2.51 4.16
N ILE A 57 0.35 2.66 3.31
CA ILE A 57 0.18 3.85 2.47
C ILE A 57 0.13 5.11 3.32
N ALA A 58 -0.67 5.11 4.39
CA ALA A 58 -0.78 6.27 5.27
C ALA A 58 0.56 6.69 5.90
N VAL A 59 1.35 5.74 6.41
CA VAL A 59 2.68 5.99 7.01
C VAL A 59 3.69 6.49 5.96
N LEU A 60 3.64 5.95 4.74
CA LEU A 60 4.51 6.35 3.64
C LEU A 60 4.18 7.75 3.11
N VAL A 61 2.91 8.15 3.11
CA VAL A 61 2.48 9.39 2.45
C VAL A 61 2.44 10.58 3.41
N THR A 62 2.09 10.36 4.69
CA THR A 62 1.92 11.46 5.64
C THR A 62 2.40 11.11 7.04
N ASP A 63 2.90 12.12 7.74
CA ASP A 63 3.20 12.12 9.17
C ASP A 63 2.03 12.66 10.03
N LYS A 64 1.00 13.22 9.39
CA LYS A 64 -0.15 13.84 10.06
C LYS A 64 -1.35 12.88 10.06
N PRO A 65 -1.75 12.32 11.22
CA PRO A 65 -2.88 11.40 11.28
C PRO A 65 -4.18 11.96 10.69
N SER A 66 -4.43 13.27 10.80
CA SER A 66 -5.63 13.92 10.24
C SER A 66 -5.68 13.90 8.71
N LEU A 67 -4.54 13.74 8.03
CA LEU A 67 -4.46 13.63 6.57
C LEU A 67 -4.43 12.17 6.09
N ALA A 68 -4.36 11.19 6.99
CA ALA A 68 -4.26 9.78 6.62
C ALA A 68 -5.43 9.28 5.74
N PRO A 69 -6.70 9.65 5.97
CA PRO A 69 -7.78 9.22 5.10
C PRO A 69 -7.65 9.75 3.67
N LEU A 70 -7.23 11.02 3.53
CA LEU A 70 -6.98 11.61 2.22
C LEU A 70 -5.79 10.92 1.56
N ALA A 71 -4.71 10.67 2.30
CA ALA A 71 -3.54 9.96 1.80
C ALA A 71 -3.91 8.59 1.23
N VAL A 72 -4.67 7.79 1.98
CA VAL A 72 -5.15 6.48 1.53
C VAL A 72 -6.12 6.61 0.36
N SER A 73 -7.03 7.57 0.36
CA SER A 73 -7.98 7.75 -0.74
C SER A 73 -7.29 8.14 -2.05
N GLU A 74 -6.27 9.00 -2.01
CA GLU A 74 -5.55 9.46 -3.20
C GLU A 74 -4.52 8.41 -3.68
N PHE A 75 -3.75 7.82 -2.75
CA PHE A 75 -2.72 6.84 -3.12
C PHE A 75 -3.26 5.43 -3.31
N GLY A 76 -4.18 4.99 -2.46
CA GLY A 76 -4.72 3.63 -2.52
C GLY A 76 -5.42 3.35 -3.84
N ARG A 77 -6.10 4.35 -4.42
CA ARG A 77 -6.82 4.25 -5.69
C ARG A 77 -5.95 4.46 -6.92
N LEU A 78 -4.64 4.67 -6.78
CA LEU A 78 -3.78 4.86 -7.95
C LEU A 78 -3.84 3.59 -8.81
N PRO A 79 -4.23 3.71 -10.09
CA PRO A 79 -4.18 2.58 -11.02
C PRO A 79 -2.73 2.23 -11.36
N ALA A 80 -2.51 0.96 -11.74
CA ALA A 80 -1.25 0.56 -12.35
C ALA A 80 -1.07 1.29 -13.69
N GLY A 81 0.04 2.00 -13.83
CA GLY A 81 0.46 2.68 -15.05
C GLY A 81 1.23 1.77 -16.00
N ASP A 82 1.81 0.69 -15.47
CA ASP A 82 2.52 -0.34 -16.22
C ASP A 82 1.86 -1.71 -16.00
N ARG A 83 2.05 -2.61 -16.96
CA ARG A 83 1.59 -3.99 -16.83
C ARG A 83 2.25 -4.64 -15.61
N ILE A 84 1.43 -5.12 -14.68
CA ILE A 84 1.88 -5.98 -13.59
C ILE A 84 2.12 -7.37 -14.18
N MET A 85 3.28 -7.58 -14.80
CA MET A 85 3.66 -8.89 -15.31
C MET A 85 4.89 -9.42 -14.57
N SER A 86 4.80 -10.68 -14.17
CA SER A 86 5.94 -11.58 -14.02
C SER A 86 5.81 -12.58 -15.16
N GLU A 87 6.41 -12.28 -16.32
CA GLU A 87 6.43 -13.22 -17.47
C GLU A 87 7.37 -14.41 -17.21
N VAL A 88 8.19 -14.32 -16.17
CA VAL A 88 9.15 -15.35 -15.79
C VAL A 88 8.54 -16.23 -14.70
N PRO A 89 8.45 -17.56 -14.89
CA PRO A 89 8.00 -18.47 -13.85
C PRO A 89 9.11 -18.60 -12.79
N THR A 90 9.21 -17.59 -11.92
CA THR A 90 10.05 -17.62 -10.73
C THR A 90 9.23 -17.98 -9.49
N PRO A 91 9.87 -18.50 -8.43
CA PRO A 91 9.21 -18.68 -7.14
C PRO A 91 8.56 -17.39 -6.60
N GLU A 92 9.11 -16.23 -6.95
CA GLU A 92 8.56 -14.90 -6.65
C GLU A 92 7.35 -14.58 -7.53
N GLY A 93 7.42 -14.86 -8.83
CA GLY A 93 6.28 -14.71 -9.75
C GLY A 93 5.05 -15.51 -9.32
N ALA A 94 5.24 -16.69 -8.71
CA ALA A 94 4.15 -17.48 -8.15
C ALA A 94 3.41 -16.75 -7.02
N VAL A 95 4.14 -16.01 -6.17
CA VAL A 95 3.59 -15.19 -5.06
C VAL A 95 2.72 -14.06 -5.60
N PHE A 96 3.07 -13.53 -6.78
CA PHE A 96 2.42 -12.38 -7.41
C PHE A 96 1.45 -12.75 -8.54
N SER A 97 1.18 -14.05 -8.74
CA SER A 97 0.40 -14.56 -9.88
C SER A 97 -1.05 -14.08 -9.93
N GLY A 98 -1.61 -13.62 -8.80
CA GLY A 98 -2.95 -13.03 -8.72
C GLY A 98 -3.02 -11.53 -9.01
N LEU A 99 -1.88 -10.84 -9.16
CA LEU A 99 -1.86 -9.41 -9.39
C LEU A 99 -2.18 -9.09 -10.86
N THR A 100 -3.01 -8.07 -11.08
CA THR A 100 -3.42 -7.65 -12.42
C THR A 100 -3.27 -6.13 -12.58
N ASP A 101 -3.10 -5.66 -13.81
CA ASP A 101 -3.04 -4.23 -14.16
C ASP A 101 -4.35 -3.47 -13.87
N SER A 102 -5.45 -4.19 -13.63
CA SER A 102 -6.73 -3.61 -13.22
C SER A 102 -6.79 -3.25 -11.72
N MET A 103 -5.84 -3.75 -10.92
CA MET A 103 -5.79 -3.48 -9.49
C MET A 103 -5.26 -2.08 -9.19
N SER A 104 -5.85 -1.46 -8.17
CA SER A 104 -5.32 -0.25 -7.55
C SER A 104 -4.08 -0.55 -6.69
N LEU A 105 -3.38 0.50 -6.24
CA LEU A 105 -2.23 0.34 -5.34
C LEU A 105 -2.59 -0.39 -4.05
N GLU A 106 -3.73 -0.08 -3.41
CA GLU A 106 -4.11 -0.72 -2.14
C GLU A 106 -4.46 -2.20 -2.32
N GLU A 107 -5.11 -2.55 -3.43
CA GLU A 107 -5.42 -3.94 -3.78
C GLU A 107 -4.16 -4.72 -4.14
N THR A 108 -3.26 -4.11 -4.90
CA THR A 108 -1.96 -4.72 -5.24
C THR A 108 -1.15 -4.99 -3.98
N LEU A 109 -1.04 -4.01 -3.09
CA LEU A 109 -0.30 -4.17 -1.83
C LEU A 109 -0.97 -5.20 -0.90
N ALA A 110 -2.29 -5.24 -0.86
CA ALA A 110 -3.01 -6.28 -0.12
C ALA A 110 -2.68 -7.68 -0.66
N GLY A 111 -2.70 -7.85 -1.99
CA GLY A 111 -2.33 -9.11 -2.65
C GLY A 111 -0.86 -9.49 -2.42
N VAL A 112 0.05 -8.52 -2.41
CA VAL A 112 1.46 -8.74 -2.05
C VAL A 112 1.59 -9.23 -0.61
N ILE A 113 0.93 -8.59 0.35
CA ILE A 113 0.96 -8.97 1.77
C ILE A 113 0.39 -10.38 1.95
N GLU A 114 -0.75 -10.66 1.33
CA GLU A 114 -1.43 -11.95 1.39
C GLU A 114 -0.59 -13.07 0.75
N GLY A 115 -0.10 -12.86 -0.48
CA GLY A 115 0.76 -13.81 -1.17
C GLY A 115 2.03 -14.09 -0.38
N THR A 116 2.63 -13.05 0.20
CA THR A 116 3.83 -13.16 1.04
C THR A 116 3.57 -13.93 2.33
N ALA A 117 2.42 -13.70 2.97
CA ALA A 117 2.00 -14.43 4.16
C ALA A 117 1.81 -15.92 3.87
N ALA A 118 1.26 -16.27 2.70
CA ALA A 118 1.06 -17.64 2.24
C ALA A 118 2.33 -18.32 1.69
N ALA A 119 3.33 -17.55 1.28
CA ALA A 119 4.53 -18.08 0.62
C ALA A 119 5.37 -19.00 1.53
N PRO A 120 5.98 -20.07 0.99
CA PRO A 120 6.96 -20.87 1.72
C PRO A 120 8.09 -20.01 2.33
N LEU A 121 8.58 -20.40 3.53
CA LEU A 121 9.66 -19.67 4.22
C LEU A 121 10.95 -19.55 3.41
N GLU A 122 11.20 -20.50 2.52
CA GLU A 122 12.34 -20.48 1.59
C GLU A 122 12.28 -19.32 0.59
N HIS A 123 11.08 -18.83 0.23
CA HIS A 123 10.92 -17.67 -0.66
C HIS A 123 11.13 -16.34 0.07
N HIS A 124 11.14 -16.32 1.41
CA HIS A 124 11.25 -15.08 2.19
C HIS A 124 12.53 -14.31 1.91
N LYS A 125 13.67 -14.99 1.85
CA LYS A 125 14.95 -14.35 1.54
C LYS A 125 15.02 -13.75 0.14
N LEU A 126 14.25 -14.29 -0.79
CA LEU A 126 14.16 -13.78 -2.16
C LEU A 126 13.27 -12.53 -2.18
N LEU A 127 12.06 -12.64 -1.63
CA LEU A 127 11.10 -11.54 -1.54
C LEU A 127 11.69 -10.32 -0.80
N SER A 128 12.38 -10.54 0.32
CA SER A 128 12.87 -9.43 1.16
C SER A 128 13.97 -8.59 0.51
N ARG A 129 14.77 -9.18 -0.38
CA ARG A 129 15.86 -8.49 -1.10
C ARG A 129 15.39 -7.66 -2.28
N ASN A 130 14.27 -8.06 -2.86
CA ASN A 130 13.88 -7.60 -4.18
C ASN A 130 12.65 -6.68 -4.11
N LEU A 131 11.77 -6.90 -3.13
CA LEU A 131 10.56 -6.11 -2.97
C LEU A 131 10.89 -4.70 -2.43
N LYS A 132 10.34 -3.67 -3.07
CA LYS A 132 10.47 -2.28 -2.63
C LYS A 132 9.22 -1.50 -3.00
N LEU A 133 8.71 -0.73 -2.04
CA LEU A 133 7.62 0.21 -2.24
C LEU A 133 8.14 1.61 -1.99
N SER A 134 7.92 2.53 -2.92
CA SER A 134 8.15 3.96 -2.69
C SER A 134 6.91 4.77 -3.02
N CYS A 135 6.64 5.81 -2.22
CA CYS A 135 5.58 6.78 -2.48
C CYS A 135 6.19 8.16 -2.62
N ASN A 136 5.70 8.91 -3.59
CA ASN A 136 6.10 10.27 -3.86
C ASN A 136 4.86 11.18 -3.83
N PRO A 137 4.59 11.82 -2.68
CA PRO A 137 3.47 12.73 -2.48
C PRO A 137 3.45 13.92 -3.44
N THR A 138 4.63 14.38 -3.89
CA THR A 138 4.73 15.53 -4.80
C THR A 138 4.18 15.22 -6.18
N ASP A 139 4.50 14.03 -6.71
CA ASP A 139 4.12 13.64 -8.06
C ASP A 139 2.84 12.78 -8.07
N LEU A 140 2.30 12.43 -6.89
CA LEU A 140 1.21 11.48 -6.69
C LEU A 140 1.47 10.16 -7.43
N THR A 141 2.66 9.61 -7.20
CA THR A 141 3.10 8.33 -7.76
C THR A 141 3.54 7.38 -6.67
N ALA A 142 3.30 6.09 -6.87
CA ALA A 142 3.92 5.04 -6.09
C ALA A 142 4.64 4.07 -7.05
N ASP A 143 5.74 3.50 -6.59
CA ASP A 143 6.51 2.51 -7.35
C ASP A 143 6.66 1.26 -6.49
N LEU A 144 6.20 0.13 -7.02
CA LEU A 144 6.39 -1.19 -6.46
C LEU A 144 7.34 -1.96 -7.37
N SER A 145 8.50 -2.38 -6.87
CA SER A 145 9.46 -3.19 -7.63
C SER A 145 9.77 -4.50 -6.92
N TRP A 146 10.07 -5.53 -7.70
CA TRP A 146 10.56 -6.85 -7.29
C TRP A 146 11.61 -7.36 -8.29
N CYS A 147 12.13 -8.58 -8.12
CA CYS A 147 13.29 -9.07 -8.89
C CYS A 147 13.04 -9.05 -10.39
N ASP A 148 11.85 -9.51 -10.76
CA ASP A 148 11.48 -9.79 -12.15
C ASP A 148 10.51 -8.75 -12.72
N GLY A 149 10.31 -7.62 -12.04
CA GLY A 149 9.34 -6.64 -12.50
C GLY A 149 9.22 -5.38 -11.64
N ARG A 150 8.54 -4.40 -12.20
CA ARG A 150 8.16 -3.16 -11.52
C ARG A 150 6.78 -2.77 -12.02
N SER A 151 5.95 -2.35 -11.08
CA SER A 151 4.71 -1.65 -11.38
C SER A 151 4.79 -0.23 -10.85
N ARG A 152 4.51 0.73 -11.73
CA ARG A 152 4.37 2.13 -11.35
C ARG A 152 2.90 2.48 -11.26
N PHE A 153 2.50 3.09 -10.16
CA PHE A 153 1.15 3.57 -9.90
C PHE A 153 1.12 5.08 -10.00
N SER A 154 0.14 5.64 -10.71
CA SER A 154 0.01 7.08 -10.85
C SER A 154 -1.42 7.48 -11.13
N ALA A 155 -1.79 8.70 -10.74
CA ALA A 155 -3.15 9.21 -10.93
C ALA A 155 -3.58 9.36 -12.40
N GLY A 156 -2.72 9.03 -13.38
CA GLY A 156 -3.04 9.15 -14.81
C GLY A 156 -3.35 7.85 -15.51
N GLY A 157 -3.39 6.73 -14.78
CA GLY A 157 -3.56 5.43 -15.41
C GLY A 157 -2.44 5.11 -16.41
N PRO A 158 -2.63 4.05 -17.20
CA PRO A 158 -1.72 3.71 -18.28
C PRO A 158 -1.91 4.72 -19.42
N TRP A 159 -1.20 5.85 -19.35
CA TRP A 159 -1.13 6.83 -20.45
C TRP A 159 -0.84 6.15 -21.79
N MET A 160 -0.05 5.07 -21.75
CA MET A 160 0.23 4.25 -22.92
C MET A 160 -1.04 3.75 -23.64
N MET A 161 -2.10 3.39 -22.90
CA MET A 161 -3.36 2.93 -23.51
C MET A 161 -4.12 4.06 -24.20
N LEU A 162 -4.06 5.27 -23.65
CA LEU A 162 -4.70 6.45 -24.24
C LEU A 162 -3.91 7.01 -25.43
N LEU A 163 -2.59 6.83 -25.41
CA LEU A 163 -1.69 7.19 -26.52
C LEU A 163 -1.76 6.22 -27.71
N MET A 164 -2.42 5.06 -27.56
CA MET A 164 -2.61 4.12 -28.67
C MET A 164 -3.58 4.63 -29.75
N ASP A 165 -4.53 5.48 -29.37
CA ASP A 165 -5.45 6.16 -30.30
C ASP A 165 -5.81 7.55 -29.76
N PRO A 166 -4.93 8.55 -29.96
CA PRO A 166 -5.10 9.87 -29.37
C PRO A 166 -6.28 10.65 -29.97
N GLU A 167 -6.68 10.36 -31.21
CA GLU A 167 -7.83 11.02 -31.84
C GLU A 167 -9.15 10.49 -31.25
N ALA A 168 -9.28 9.17 -31.06
CA ALA A 168 -10.45 8.59 -30.42
C ALA A 168 -10.54 8.92 -28.91
N ASN A 169 -9.39 9.17 -28.27
CA ASN A 169 -9.31 9.39 -26.82
C ASN A 169 -9.12 10.86 -26.40
N ALA A 170 -9.15 11.84 -27.32
CA ALA A 170 -8.83 13.24 -27.02
C ALA A 170 -9.63 13.82 -25.85
N GLN A 171 -10.96 13.65 -25.84
CA GLN A 171 -11.81 14.15 -24.76
C GLN A 171 -11.54 13.44 -23.42
N ARG A 172 -11.22 12.14 -23.47
CA ARG A 172 -10.87 11.34 -22.29
C ARG A 172 -9.48 11.71 -21.75
N LEU A 173 -8.56 12.11 -22.61
CA LEU A 173 -7.24 12.61 -22.24
C LEU A 173 -7.35 13.94 -21.47
N ASP A 174 -8.21 14.85 -21.91
CA ASP A 174 -8.44 16.13 -21.23
C ASP A 174 -9.08 15.93 -19.84
N GLU A 175 -10.07 15.04 -19.74
CA GLU A 175 -10.71 14.67 -18.46
C GLU A 175 -9.69 14.08 -17.48
N ILE A 176 -8.87 13.14 -17.94
CA ILE A 176 -7.83 12.49 -17.11
C ILE A 176 -6.75 13.50 -16.70
N ALA A 177 -6.35 14.40 -17.61
CA ALA A 177 -5.39 15.45 -17.29
C ALA A 177 -5.93 16.43 -16.22
N ALA A 178 -7.21 16.78 -16.29
CA ALA A 178 -7.87 17.62 -15.29
C ALA A 178 -7.97 16.90 -13.94
N GLU A 179 -8.42 15.64 -13.91
CA GLU A 179 -8.48 14.82 -12.69
C GLU A 179 -7.10 14.67 -12.03
N GLN A 180 -6.05 14.50 -12.83
CA GLN A 180 -4.68 14.44 -12.35
C GLN A 180 -4.21 15.76 -11.72
N GLU A 181 -4.47 16.89 -12.36
CA GLU A 181 -4.05 18.18 -11.81
C GLU A 181 -4.81 18.47 -10.51
N ASP A 182 -6.10 18.17 -10.46
CA ASP A 182 -6.90 18.25 -9.23
C ASP A 182 -6.33 17.35 -8.13
N ALA A 183 -5.95 16.12 -8.47
CA ALA A 183 -5.34 15.18 -7.54
C ALA A 183 -3.96 15.68 -7.06
N ARG A 184 -3.13 16.27 -7.93
CA ARG A 184 -1.88 16.92 -7.55
C ARG A 184 -2.09 18.11 -6.63
N ILE A 185 -3.10 18.95 -6.90
CA ILE A 185 -3.46 20.08 -6.04
C ILE A 185 -3.84 19.57 -4.65
N ARG A 186 -4.64 18.50 -4.56
CA ARG A 186 -4.96 17.85 -3.28
C ARG A 186 -3.71 17.26 -2.62
N ALA A 187 -2.83 16.61 -3.38
CA ALA A 187 -1.62 15.98 -2.85
C ALA A 187 -0.58 16.98 -2.31
N ARG A 188 -0.60 18.25 -2.74
CA ARG A 188 0.26 19.32 -2.17
C ARG A 188 0.09 19.48 -0.66
N VAL A 189 -1.05 19.10 -0.09
CA VAL A 189 -1.26 19.12 1.37
C VAL A 189 -0.29 18.20 2.13
N PHE A 190 0.23 17.17 1.46
CA PHE A 190 1.21 16.21 2.02
C PHE A 190 2.66 16.72 1.94
N ALA A 191 2.98 17.59 0.97
CA ALA A 191 4.34 18.09 0.75
C ALA A 191 4.80 19.14 1.80
N GLY A 192 3.88 19.61 2.67
CA GLY A 192 4.16 20.67 3.65
C GLY A 192 4.43 22.04 3.01
N TYR A 193 4.48 23.10 3.83
CA TYR A 193 4.68 24.49 3.38
C TYR A 193 6.08 24.79 2.79
N GLY A 194 6.99 23.80 2.75
CA GLY A 194 8.40 23.94 2.34
C GLY A 194 8.77 23.14 1.08
N SER A 195 7.86 23.00 0.12
CA SER A 195 7.85 22.00 -0.97
C SER A 195 8.96 22.12 -2.05
N ARG A 196 10.18 22.51 -1.71
CA ARG A 196 11.36 22.39 -2.62
C ARG A 196 12.11 21.07 -2.47
N ILE A 197 11.79 20.24 -1.47
CA ILE A 197 12.45 18.96 -1.23
C ILE A 197 11.51 17.83 -1.65
N LYS A 198 11.96 16.98 -2.57
CA LYS A 198 11.27 15.78 -2.99
C LYS A 198 11.36 14.74 -1.86
N THR A 199 10.30 14.59 -1.07
CA THR A 199 10.20 13.56 -0.02
C THR A 199 9.71 12.25 -0.64
N VAL A 200 10.64 11.43 -1.12
CA VAL A 200 10.33 10.03 -1.42
C VAL A 200 10.46 9.24 -0.13
N ARG A 201 9.39 8.58 0.30
CA ARG A 201 9.44 7.61 1.41
C ARG A 201 9.43 6.21 0.83
N GLU A 202 10.27 5.36 1.39
CA GLU A 202 10.49 4.00 0.89
C GLU A 202 10.34 2.99 2.02
N VAL A 203 9.83 1.83 1.65
CA VAL A 203 9.72 0.64 2.47
C VAL A 203 10.39 -0.49 1.68
N ASP A 204 11.31 -1.19 2.32
CA ASP A 204 11.99 -2.35 1.73
C ASP A 204 11.20 -3.63 1.94
N GLY A 205 11.70 -4.70 1.32
CA GLY A 205 11.08 -6.02 1.39
C GLY A 205 11.09 -6.56 2.80
N ASP A 206 12.16 -6.36 3.58
CA ASP A 206 12.25 -6.82 4.97
C ASP A 206 11.05 -6.32 5.81
N LEU A 207 10.73 -5.03 5.73
CA LEU A 207 9.57 -4.46 6.43
C LEU A 207 8.25 -5.05 5.93
N LEU A 208 8.07 -5.21 4.61
CA LEU A 208 6.86 -5.83 4.04
C LEU A 208 6.71 -7.30 4.49
N MET A 209 7.82 -8.04 4.59
CA MET A 209 7.85 -9.40 5.13
C MET A 209 7.40 -9.42 6.58
N GLU A 210 7.91 -8.51 7.42
CA GLU A 210 7.53 -8.42 8.83
C GLU A 210 6.02 -8.13 9.00
N VAL A 211 5.46 -7.26 8.14
CA VAL A 211 4.01 -7.00 8.12
C VAL A 211 3.23 -8.25 7.70
N ALA A 212 3.67 -8.96 6.66
CA ALA A 212 3.04 -10.20 6.19
C ALA A 212 3.09 -11.31 7.25
N ASP A 213 4.19 -11.40 8.00
CA ASP A 213 4.36 -12.37 9.09
C ASP A 213 3.35 -12.17 10.23
N LEU A 214 2.79 -10.97 10.42
CA LEU A 214 1.71 -10.74 11.38
C LEU A 214 0.46 -11.55 11.04
N PHE A 215 0.15 -11.69 9.75
CA PHE A 215 -1.00 -12.45 9.28
C PHE A 215 -0.76 -13.95 9.42
N ARG A 216 0.42 -14.41 9.04
CA ARG A 216 0.84 -15.82 9.18
C ARG A 216 0.84 -16.31 10.62
N ARG A 217 1.40 -15.55 11.57
CA ARG A 217 1.41 -15.92 13.00
C ARG A 217 0.00 -16.09 13.56
N ALA A 218 -0.93 -15.26 13.09
CA ALA A 218 -2.30 -15.32 13.50
C ALA A 218 -3.03 -16.57 12.99
N GLU A 219 -2.68 -17.07 11.80
CA GLU A 219 -3.21 -18.34 11.27
C GLU A 219 -2.72 -19.55 12.07
N ARG A 220 -1.49 -19.48 12.59
CA ARG A 220 -0.91 -20.54 13.45
C ARG A 220 -1.38 -20.51 14.90
N GLY A 221 -2.16 -19.49 15.29
CA GLY A 221 -2.61 -19.30 16.68
C GLY A 221 -1.52 -18.84 17.65
N GLU A 222 -0.34 -18.45 17.16
CA GLU A 222 0.83 -18.07 17.97
C GLU A 222 0.66 -16.69 18.64
N THR A 223 -0.32 -15.89 18.19
CA THR A 223 -0.55 -14.52 18.66
C THR A 223 -1.16 -14.42 20.07
N ARG A 224 -1.54 -15.54 20.71
CA ARG A 224 -2.22 -15.54 22.03
C ARG A 224 -1.29 -15.45 23.25
N MET A 225 0.03 -15.34 23.07
CA MET A 225 1.00 -15.50 24.15
C MET A 225 1.84 -14.23 24.41
N ALA A 226 1.21 -13.14 24.80
CA ALA A 226 1.87 -12.00 25.47
C ALA A 226 0.79 -11.11 26.14
N GLY A 227 0.25 -11.60 27.25
CA GLY A 227 -0.51 -10.80 28.22
C GLY A 227 0.42 -10.28 29.29
#